data_AF-A0A927F8K4-F1
#
_entry.id   AF-A0A927F8K4-F1
#
_cell.length_a   1.000
_cell.length_b   1.000
_cell.length_c   1.000
_cell.angle_alpha   90.00
_cell.angle_beta   90.00
_cell.angle_gamma   90.00
#
_symmetry.space_group_name_H-M   'P 1'
#
loop_
_entity.id
_entity.type
_entity.pdbx_description
1 polymer ?
#
loop_
_entity_poly.entity_id
_entity_poly.type
_entity_poly.pdbx_seq_one_letter_code
_entity_poly.pdbx_strand_id
1 'polypeptide(L)'
;MDPKTRGIVAYITIIGWVIALVTNNPKDEQTSFHLRQMLGIILISVAASILAAIPLLGLLIWPVGMIAAFIFWVIGLISAIEGSRKQVPFVGEYFQDWFKSL
;
A
#
# COMPACT_ATOMS: atom_id res chain seq x y z
N MET A 1 12.18 11.08 -12.29
CA MET A 1 10.72 11.21 -12.06
C MET A 1 10.53 12.08 -10.84
N ASP A 2 9.57 12.99 -10.85
CA ASP A 2 9.24 13.79 -9.68
C ASP A 2 8.61 12.90 -8.57
N PRO A 3 8.56 13.37 -7.30
CA PRO A 3 8.00 12.61 -6.19
C PRO A 3 6.54 12.17 -6.37
N LYS A 4 5.70 13.00 -7.01
CA LYS A 4 4.29 12.67 -7.23
C LYS A 4 4.16 11.51 -8.22
N THR A 5 4.87 11.56 -9.34
CA THR A 5 4.89 10.47 -10.33
C THR A 5 5.38 9.17 -9.71
N ARG A 6 6.47 9.19 -8.90
CA ARG A 6 6.93 7.99 -8.18
C ARG A 6 5.86 7.45 -7.23
N GLY A 7 5.19 8.32 -6.49
CA GLY A 7 4.09 7.95 -5.60
C GLY A 7 2.95 7.24 -6.33
N ILE A 8 2.56 7.70 -7.52
CA ILE A 8 1.54 7.04 -8.36
C ILE A 8 2.04 5.69 -8.86
N VAL A 9 3.27 5.64 -9.38
CA VAL A 9 3.90 4.41 -9.89
C VAL A 9 3.94 3.31 -8.83
N ALA A 10 4.10 3.68 -7.55
CA ALA A 10 4.11 2.72 -6.45
C ALA A 10 2.83 1.87 -6.37
N TYR A 11 1.68 2.36 -6.84
CA TYR A 11 0.39 1.66 -6.76
C TYR A 11 0.07 0.80 -7.99
N ILE A 12 0.79 0.91 -9.10
CA ILE A 12 0.35 0.30 -10.37
C ILE A 12 0.52 -1.22 -10.36
N THR A 13 1.68 -1.71 -9.95
CA THR A 13 1.98 -3.14 -9.78
C THR A 13 3.04 -3.31 -8.70
N ILE A 14 3.29 -4.54 -8.25
CA ILE A 14 4.46 -4.85 -7.40
C ILE A 14 5.76 -4.41 -8.07
N ILE A 15 5.87 -4.55 -9.40
CA ILE A 15 7.03 -4.06 -10.16
C ILE A 15 7.11 -2.53 -10.07
N GLY A 16 5.98 -1.83 -10.24
CA GLY A 16 5.90 -0.38 -10.06
C GLY A 16 6.32 0.07 -8.66
N TRP A 17 5.88 -0.66 -7.62
CA TRP A 17 6.32 -0.44 -6.25
C TRP A 17 7.83 -0.56 -6.07
N VAL A 18 8.44 -1.62 -6.63
CA VAL A 18 9.90 -1.81 -6.60
C VAL A 18 10.62 -0.67 -7.34
N ILE A 19 10.13 -0.27 -8.52
CA ILE A 19 10.71 0.85 -9.29
C ILE A 19 10.64 2.15 -8.48
N ALA A 20 9.49 2.45 -7.87
CA ALA A 20 9.33 3.62 -7.02
C ALA A 20 10.28 3.59 -5.82
N LEU A 21 10.51 2.41 -5.23
CA LEU A 21 11.41 2.20 -4.10
C LEU A 21 12.86 2.47 -4.48
N VAL A 22 13.38 1.82 -5.53
CA VAL A 22 14.79 1.94 -5.92
C VAL A 22 15.14 3.32 -6.48
N THR A 23 14.14 4.04 -7.02
CA THR A 23 14.31 5.42 -7.50
C THR A 23 13.95 6.46 -6.44
N ASN A 24 13.62 6.06 -5.22
CA ASN A 24 13.31 6.97 -4.13
C ASN A 24 14.57 7.65 -3.57
N ASN A 25 14.45 8.90 -3.16
CA ASN A 25 15.38 9.50 -2.22
C ASN A 25 14.66 9.50 -0.86
N PRO A 26 15.23 8.93 0.22
CA PRO A 26 14.56 8.87 1.53
C PRO A 26 14.14 10.23 2.12
N LYS A 27 14.68 11.34 1.60
CA LYS A 27 14.26 12.71 1.95
C LYS A 27 12.94 13.12 1.29
N ASP A 28 12.48 12.40 0.26
CA ASP A 28 11.26 12.68 -0.48
C ASP A 28 10.04 12.12 0.26
N GLU A 29 9.51 12.89 1.21
CA GLU A 29 8.41 12.44 2.06
C GLU A 29 7.16 11.99 1.28
N GLN A 30 6.89 12.58 0.10
CA GLN A 30 5.74 12.18 -0.74
C GLN A 30 5.89 10.74 -1.24
N THR A 31 7.05 10.41 -1.82
CA THR A 31 7.30 9.07 -2.36
C THR A 31 7.36 8.05 -1.23
N SER A 32 8.14 8.35 -0.18
CA SER A 32 8.27 7.46 0.99
C SER A 32 6.92 7.21 1.67
N PHE A 33 6.05 8.22 1.80
CA PHE A 33 4.70 8.04 2.33
C PHE A 33 3.91 6.98 1.56
N HIS A 34 3.84 7.10 0.23
CA HIS A 34 3.08 6.19 -0.61
C HIS A 34 3.71 4.80 -0.73
N LEU A 35 5.04 4.70 -0.68
CA LEU A 35 5.75 3.43 -0.60
C LEU A 35 5.34 2.64 0.65
N ARG A 36 5.30 3.30 1.81
CA ARG A 36 4.87 2.70 3.08
C ARG A 36 3.39 2.30 3.06
N GLN A 37 2.51 3.18 2.58
CA GLN A 37 1.07 2.87 2.46
C GLN A 37 0.84 1.63 1.58
N MET A 38 1.44 1.61 0.39
CA MET A 38 1.26 0.50 -0.54
C MET A 38 1.89 -0.80 -0.03
N LEU A 39 3.04 -0.75 0.65
CA LEU A 39 3.64 -1.92 1.26
C LEU A 39 2.70 -2.55 2.30
N GLY A 40 2.07 -1.73 3.15
CA GLY A 40 1.07 -2.20 4.10
C GLY A 40 -0.12 -2.90 3.42
N ILE A 41 -0.62 -2.34 2.32
CA ILE A 41 -1.73 -2.92 1.56
C ILE A 41 -1.32 -4.26 0.90
N ILE A 42 -0.10 -4.35 0.36
CA ILE A 42 0.46 -5.60 -0.17
C ILE A 42 0.51 -6.66 0.92
N LEU A 43 1.01 -6.31 2.10
CA LEU A 43 1.12 -7.24 3.23
C LEU A 43 -0.24 -7.69 3.77
N ILE A 44 -1.25 -6.82 3.81
CA ILE A 44 -2.64 -7.23 4.11
C ILE A 44 -3.14 -8.24 3.08
N SER A 45 -2.89 -8.00 1.79
CA SER A 45 -3.32 -8.90 0.71
C SER A 45 -2.66 -10.28 0.81
N VAL A 46 -1.36 -10.30 1.13
CA VAL A 46 -0.60 -11.54 1.39
C VAL A 46 -1.13 -12.26 2.63
N ALA A 47 -1.36 -11.56 3.73
CA ALA A 47 -1.90 -12.14 4.96
C ALA A 47 -3.29 -12.75 4.73
N ALA A 48 -4.19 -12.04 4.04
CA ALA A 48 -5.51 -12.57 3.66
C ALA A 48 -5.39 -13.83 2.80
N SER A 49 -4.45 -13.86 1.86
CA SER A 49 -4.18 -15.03 1.00
C SER A 49 -3.64 -16.23 1.77
N ILE A 50 -2.80 -16.02 2.78
CA ILE A 50 -2.31 -17.09 3.67
C ILE A 50 -3.47 -17.67 4.49
N LEU A 51 -4.32 -16.81 5.05
CA LEU A 51 -5.49 -17.23 5.84
C LEU A 51 -6.54 -17.99 5.02
N ALA A 52 -6.54 -17.81 3.69
CA ALA A 52 -7.40 -18.56 2.78
C ALA A 52 -7.15 -20.08 2.82
N ALA A 53 -5.95 -20.52 3.23
CA ALA A 53 -5.61 -21.94 3.32
C ALA A 53 -6.34 -22.68 4.45
N ILE A 54 -6.95 -21.95 5.40
CA ILE A 54 -7.68 -22.55 6.52
C ILE A 54 -9.12 -22.86 6.06
N PRO A 55 -9.57 -24.13 6.09
CA PRO A 55 -10.94 -24.48 5.74
C PRO A 55 -11.96 -23.70 6.58
N LEU A 56 -13.07 -23.29 5.98
CA LEU A 56 -14.17 -22.51 6.57
C LEU A 56 -13.81 -21.05 6.96
N LEU A 57 -12.71 -20.81 7.68
CA LEU A 57 -12.25 -19.46 8.03
C LEU A 57 -11.76 -18.68 6.81
N GLY A 58 -11.00 -19.34 5.94
CA GLY A 58 -10.51 -18.76 4.69
C GLY A 58 -11.64 -18.31 3.77
N LEU A 59 -12.78 -19.02 3.78
CA LEU A 59 -13.95 -18.70 2.95
C LEU A 59 -14.57 -17.34 3.30
N LEU A 60 -14.49 -16.93 4.57
CA LEU A 60 -15.07 -15.66 5.05
C LEU A 60 -14.03 -14.55 5.08
N ILE A 61 -12.82 -14.84 5.55
CA ILE A 61 -11.77 -13.83 5.76
C ILE A 61 -11.16 -13.37 4.45
N TRP A 62 -10.93 -14.30 3.51
CA TRP A 62 -10.25 -13.96 2.26
C TRP A 62 -11.02 -12.93 1.42
N PRO A 63 -12.33 -13.09 1.14
CA PRO A 63 -13.07 -12.09 0.36
C PRO A 63 -13.09 -10.72 1.05
N VAL A 64 -13.31 -10.69 2.36
CA VAL A 64 -13.33 -9.44 3.14
C VAL A 64 -11.97 -8.75 3.10
N GLY A 65 -10.89 -9.51 3.31
CA GLY A 65 -9.53 -9.00 3.26
C GLY A 65 -9.16 -8.44 1.88
N MET A 66 -9.53 -9.14 0.81
CA MET A 66 -9.27 -8.68 -0.56
C MET A 66 -10.09 -7.44 -0.93
N ILE A 67 -11.36 -7.36 -0.52
CA ILE A 67 -12.20 -6.16 -0.71
C ILE A 67 -11.62 -4.97 0.06
N ALA A 68 -11.23 -5.16 1.31
CA ALA A 68 -10.61 -4.11 2.13
C ALA A 68 -9.29 -3.63 1.50
N ALA A 69 -8.42 -4.55 1.08
CA ALA A 69 -7.17 -4.22 0.41
C ALA A 69 -7.40 -3.44 -0.89
N PHE A 70 -8.42 -3.83 -1.68
CA PHE A 70 -8.78 -3.11 -2.90
C PHE A 70 -9.30 -1.69 -2.61
N ILE A 71 -10.16 -1.51 -1.60
CA ILE A 71 -10.62 -0.18 -1.17
C ILE A 71 -9.45 0.69 -0.72
N PHE A 72 -8.54 0.14 0.10
CA PHE A 72 -7.34 0.85 0.55
C PHE A 72 -6.43 1.23 -0.60
N TRP A 73 -6.27 0.33 -1.58
CA TRP A 73 -5.52 0.59 -2.80
C TRP A 73 -6.12 1.76 -3.59
N VAL A 74 -7.44 1.79 -3.80
CA VAL A 74 -8.12 2.90 -4.49
C VAL A 74 -7.91 4.22 -3.73
N ILE A 75 -8.09 4.23 -2.41
CA ILE A 75 -7.90 5.43 -1.58
C ILE A 75 -6.45 5.93 -1.67
N GLY A 76 -5.48 5.02 -1.56
CA GLY A 76 -4.05 5.34 -1.65
C GLY A 76 -3.65 5.87 -3.03
N LEU A 77 -4.19 5.27 -4.10
CA LEU A 77 -3.94 5.70 -5.47
C LEU A 77 -4.54 7.09 -5.74
N ILE A 78 -5.79 7.35 -5.34
CA ILE A 78 -6.41 8.67 -5.47
C ILE A 78 -5.60 9.72 -4.71
N SER A 79 -5.22 9.43 -3.47
CA SER A 79 -4.33 10.28 -2.64
C SER A 79 -3.03 10.62 -3.37
N ALA A 80 -2.40 9.64 -4.02
CA ALA A 80 -1.18 9.86 -4.82
C ALA A 80 -1.41 10.71 -6.08
N ILE A 81 -2.52 10.50 -6.79
CA ILE A 81 -2.91 11.29 -7.97
C ILE A 81 -3.18 12.74 -7.61
N GLU A 82 -3.78 12.99 -6.44
CA GLU A 82 -3.98 14.34 -5.91
C GLU A 82 -2.67 14.98 -5.45
N GLY A 83 -1.63 14.17 -5.17
CA GLY A 83 -0.39 14.63 -4.55
C GLY A 83 -0.57 14.93 -3.06
N SER A 84 -1.61 14.37 -2.43
CA SER A 84 -1.84 14.47 -1.00
C SER A 84 -1.16 13.32 -0.26
N ARG A 85 -1.12 13.40 1.08
CA ARG A 85 -0.61 12.33 1.95
C ARG A 85 -1.72 11.80 2.84
N LYS A 86 -2.87 11.53 2.22
CA LYS A 86 -4.01 10.93 2.91
C LYS A 86 -3.73 9.43 3.13
N GLN A 87 -3.78 9.02 4.39
CA GLN A 87 -3.62 7.64 4.81
C GLN A 87 -4.89 6.83 4.52
N VAL A 88 -4.74 5.52 4.29
CA VAL A 88 -5.91 4.62 4.26
C VAL A 88 -6.50 4.49 5.67
N PRO A 89 -7.83 4.38 5.81
CA PRO A 89 -8.45 4.38 7.13
C PRO A 89 -8.07 3.15 7.95
N PHE A 90 -8.18 3.27 9.28
CA PHE A 90 -7.95 2.23 10.30
C PHE A 90 -6.50 1.74 10.45
N VAL A 91 -5.77 1.57 9.34
CA VAL A 91 -4.45 0.92 9.35
C VAL A 91 -3.33 1.77 8.75
N GLY A 92 -3.66 2.84 8.03
CA GLY A 92 -2.68 3.64 7.32
C GLY A 92 -1.66 4.32 8.23
N GLU A 93 -2.02 4.70 9.46
CA GLU A 93 -1.09 5.26 10.45
C GLU A 93 -0.04 4.22 10.86
N TYR A 94 -0.47 2.99 11.18
CA TYR A 94 0.44 1.90 11.52
C TYR A 94 1.44 1.59 10.40
N PHE A 95 1.02 1.70 9.13
CA PHE A 95 1.94 1.53 8.02
C PHE A 95 3.06 2.58 8.01
N GLN A 96 2.75 3.83 8.38
CA GLN A 96 3.76 4.86 8.47
C GLN A 96 4.76 4.58 9.60
N ASP A 97 4.28 4.08 10.73
CA ASP A 97 5.12 3.78 11.89
C ASP A 97 5.99 2.54 11.69
N TRP A 98 5.40 1.44 11.22
CA TRP A 98 6.10 0.17 11.01
C TRP A 98 7.15 0.26 9.92
N PHE A 99 6.87 1.06 8.88
CA PHE A 99 7.73 1.17 7.71
C PHE A 99 8.51 2.48 7.66
N LYS A 100 8.64 3.22 8.77
CA LYS A 100 9.28 4.55 8.84
C LYS A 100 10.71 4.65 8.29
N SER A 101 11.40 3.51 8.10
CA SER A 101 12.73 3.45 7.50
C SER A 101 12.73 3.47 5.96
N LEU A 102 11.57 3.35 5.32
CA LEU A 102 11.34 3.50 3.87
C LEU A 102 10.94 4.93 3.53
#